data_AF-A0A553FEY9-F1
#
_entry.id   AF-A0A553FEY9-F1
#
_cell.length_a   1.000
_cell.length_b   1.000
_cell.length_c   1.000
_cell.angle_alpha   90.00
_cell.angle_beta   90.00
_cell.angle_gamma   90.00
#
_symmetry.space_group_name_H-M   'P 1'
#
loop_
_entity.id
_entity.type
_entity.pdbx_description
1 polymer ?
#
loop_
_entity_poly.entity_id
_entity_poly.type
_entity_poly.pdbx_seq_one_letter_code
_entity_poly.pdbx_strand_id
1 'polypeptide(L)'
;MAHDLLSHSSMQSTQFSELCNAMYEREVMLLANANFSDVKQIQNRLKSLSHYIKRTATSMLALESPLLLDLQNASWTMKQAKQLPIAEQATIEVQNWYMKNPPVLGLIVPVLVKNGATSRIIIDCVDRVDIDNSRFRTNYCGWFNYQQDSMNDDKSIILLKPNKKVLTAACSGHQWQGNNKTQPITLSLRELLLSCQINWRNLRAPIPLNVSVF
;
A
#
# COMPACT_ATOMS: atom_id res chain seq x y z
N MET A 1 15.24 31.45 -17.05
CA MET A 1 14.67 31.20 -15.70
C MET A 1 13.15 31.30 -15.65
N ALA A 2 12.47 32.33 -16.20
CA ALA A 2 10.99 32.39 -16.19
C ALA A 2 10.30 31.35 -17.11
N HIS A 3 10.90 31.04 -18.27
CA HIS A 3 10.37 30.05 -19.22
C HIS A 3 10.40 28.61 -18.66
N ASP A 4 11.39 28.28 -17.83
CA ASP A 4 11.51 26.97 -17.16
C ASP A 4 10.48 26.78 -16.05
N LEU A 5 10.14 27.83 -15.31
CA LEU A 5 9.16 27.74 -14.22
C LEU A 5 7.73 27.52 -14.76
N LEU A 6 7.40 28.12 -15.91
CA LEU A 6 6.12 27.95 -16.59
C LEU A 6 6.01 26.58 -17.28
N SER A 7 7.09 26.05 -17.84
CA SER A 7 7.12 24.68 -18.38
C SER A 7 6.99 23.64 -17.25
N HIS A 8 7.72 23.79 -16.14
CA HIS A 8 7.61 22.87 -15.01
C HIS A 8 6.22 22.85 -14.36
N SER A 9 5.60 24.02 -14.15
CA SER A 9 4.24 24.10 -13.58
C SER A 9 3.17 23.54 -14.51
N SER A 10 3.30 23.75 -15.83
CA SER A 10 2.38 23.16 -16.82
C SER A 10 2.56 21.65 -16.97
N MET A 11 3.80 21.13 -16.91
CA MET A 11 4.04 19.68 -16.90
C MET A 11 3.50 19.02 -15.63
N GLN A 12 3.71 19.60 -14.45
CA GLN A 12 3.13 19.07 -13.20
C GLN A 12 1.60 19.06 -13.23
N SER A 13 0.98 20.13 -13.76
CA SER A 13 -0.47 20.20 -13.96
C SER A 13 -0.99 19.10 -14.91
N THR A 14 -0.22 18.79 -15.96
CA THR A 14 -0.56 17.75 -16.94
C THR A 14 -0.45 16.35 -16.31
N GLN A 15 0.66 16.04 -15.65
CA GLN A 15 0.87 14.76 -14.96
C GLN A 15 -0.17 14.53 -13.85
N PHE A 16 -0.53 15.57 -13.10
CA PHE A 16 -1.57 15.51 -12.09
C PHE A 16 -2.94 15.18 -12.69
N SER A 17 -3.28 15.83 -13.81
CA SER A 17 -4.54 15.59 -14.52
C SER A 17 -4.60 14.18 -15.10
N GLU A 18 -3.50 13.68 -15.68
CA GLU A 18 -3.39 12.32 -16.22
C GLU A 18 -3.58 11.27 -15.12
N LEU A 19 -2.91 11.40 -13.97
CA LEU A 19 -3.10 10.52 -12.82
C LEU A 19 -4.55 10.56 -12.31
N CYS A 20 -5.13 11.75 -12.17
CA CYS A 20 -6.51 11.88 -11.72
C CYS A 20 -7.46 11.16 -12.68
N ASN A 21 -7.30 11.34 -13.99
CA ASN A 21 -8.14 10.71 -15.01
C ASN A 21 -8.04 9.18 -14.95
N ALA A 22 -6.82 8.63 -14.93
CA ALA A 22 -6.60 7.19 -14.82
C ALA A 22 -7.22 6.60 -13.53
N MET A 23 -7.09 7.29 -12.40
CA MET A 23 -7.74 6.86 -11.15
C MET A 23 -9.27 6.98 -11.22
N TYR A 24 -9.82 8.05 -11.80
CA TYR A 24 -11.27 8.20 -11.94
C TYR A 24 -11.86 7.09 -12.81
N GLU A 25 -11.27 6.81 -13.97
CA GLU A 25 -11.71 5.74 -14.86
C GLU A 25 -11.81 4.41 -14.11
N ARG A 26 -10.73 4.05 -13.39
CA ARG A 26 -10.69 2.83 -12.61
C ARG A 26 -11.71 2.80 -11.48
N GLU A 27 -11.76 3.84 -10.64
CA GLU A 27 -12.63 3.84 -9.46
C GLU A 27 -14.11 3.92 -9.85
N VAL A 28 -14.47 4.63 -10.93
CA VAL A 28 -15.83 4.62 -11.46
C VAL A 28 -16.22 3.22 -11.95
N MET A 29 -15.33 2.53 -12.67
CA MET A 29 -15.55 1.15 -13.09
C MET A 29 -15.73 0.19 -11.89
N LEU A 30 -14.92 0.36 -10.83
CA LEU A 30 -15.08 -0.41 -9.60
C LEU A 30 -16.42 -0.14 -8.91
N LEU A 31 -16.84 1.12 -8.81
CA LEU A 31 -18.13 1.49 -8.23
C LEU A 31 -19.30 0.99 -9.08
N ALA A 32 -19.19 0.99 -10.40
CA ALA A 32 -20.26 0.51 -11.28
C ALA A 32 -20.50 -1.01 -11.16
N ASN A 33 -19.45 -1.78 -10.89
CA ASN A 33 -19.51 -3.25 -10.80
C ASN A 33 -19.56 -3.78 -9.35
N ALA A 34 -19.50 -2.91 -8.35
CA ALA A 34 -19.53 -3.31 -6.95
C ALA A 34 -20.96 -3.62 -6.49
N ASN A 35 -21.10 -4.68 -5.70
CA ASN A 35 -22.35 -5.03 -5.04
C ASN A 35 -22.50 -4.18 -3.77
N PHE A 36 -23.49 -3.28 -3.76
CA PHE A 36 -23.84 -2.50 -2.57
C PHE A 36 -25.14 -2.99 -1.98
N SER A 37 -25.15 -3.23 -0.66
CA SER A 37 -26.37 -3.57 0.07
C SER A 37 -27.22 -2.35 0.44
N ASP A 38 -26.66 -1.14 0.36
CA ASP A 38 -27.32 0.13 0.67
C ASP A 38 -26.83 1.25 -0.26
N VAL A 39 -27.76 2.04 -0.80
CA VAL A 39 -27.52 3.24 -1.62
C VAL A 39 -26.60 4.23 -0.90
N LYS A 40 -26.64 4.32 0.43
CA LYS A 40 -25.75 5.21 1.18
C LYS A 40 -24.28 4.84 1.02
N GLN A 41 -23.93 3.57 0.80
CA GLN A 41 -22.55 3.14 0.65
C GLN A 41 -21.93 3.73 -0.63
N ILE A 42 -22.62 3.59 -1.77
CA ILE A 42 -22.16 4.17 -3.02
C ILE A 42 -22.17 5.70 -2.97
N GLN A 43 -23.18 6.33 -2.38
CA GLN A 43 -23.23 7.78 -2.20
C GLN A 43 -22.04 8.30 -1.39
N ASN A 44 -21.67 7.64 -0.29
CA ASN A 44 -20.53 8.05 0.54
C ASN A 44 -19.19 7.87 -0.19
N ARG A 45 -19.06 6.79 -0.99
CA ARG A 45 -17.88 6.58 -1.84
C ARG A 45 -17.77 7.68 -2.90
N LEU A 46 -18.85 8.00 -3.61
CA LEU A 46 -18.87 9.07 -4.61
C LEU A 46 -18.56 10.45 -4.02
N LYS A 47 -19.17 10.79 -2.87
CA LYS A 47 -18.93 12.08 -2.17
C LYS A 47 -17.46 12.32 -1.83
N SER A 48 -16.74 11.25 -1.50
CA SER A 48 -15.34 11.34 -1.08
C SER A 48 -14.33 11.05 -2.21
N LEU A 49 -14.80 10.55 -3.35
CA LEU A 49 -13.96 10.04 -4.44
C LEU A 49 -12.96 11.09 -4.95
N SER A 50 -13.47 12.27 -5.30
CA SER A 50 -12.62 13.35 -5.84
C SER A 50 -11.54 13.79 -4.87
N HIS A 51 -11.88 13.86 -3.58
CA HIS A 51 -10.91 14.21 -2.54
C HIS A 51 -9.79 13.18 -2.46
N TYR A 52 -10.13 11.89 -2.40
CA TYR A 52 -9.11 10.84 -2.30
C TYR A 52 -8.28 10.69 -3.57
N ILE A 53 -8.86 10.87 -4.76
CA ILE A 53 -8.11 10.84 -6.02
C ILE A 53 -7.09 11.98 -6.06
N LYS A 54 -7.53 13.22 -5.82
CA LYS A 54 -6.64 14.38 -5.83
C LYS A 54 -5.51 14.22 -4.82
N ARG A 55 -5.85 13.81 -3.58
CA ARG A 55 -4.87 13.57 -2.52
C ARG A 55 -3.85 12.51 -2.92
N THR A 56 -4.28 11.39 -3.49
CA THR A 56 -3.38 10.32 -3.93
C THR A 56 -2.51 10.78 -5.10
N ALA A 57 -3.06 11.46 -6.11
CA ALA A 57 -2.29 11.98 -7.23
C ALA A 57 -1.22 13.00 -6.78
N THR A 58 -1.58 13.94 -5.90
CA THR A 58 -0.62 14.87 -5.28
C THR A 58 0.48 14.12 -4.54
N SER A 59 0.10 13.12 -3.74
CA SER A 59 1.06 12.34 -2.95
C SER A 59 2.00 11.51 -3.84
N MET A 60 1.51 10.94 -4.94
CA MET A 60 2.31 10.15 -5.88
C MET A 60 3.32 11.02 -6.65
N LEU A 61 2.97 12.25 -7.02
CA LEU A 61 3.88 13.18 -7.71
C LEU A 61 4.93 13.80 -6.79
N ALA A 62 4.58 14.04 -5.52
CA ALA A 62 5.49 14.65 -4.54
C ALA A 62 6.50 13.65 -3.93
N LEU A 63 6.22 12.35 -4.01
CA LEU A 63 7.01 11.33 -3.33
C LEU A 63 8.30 10.97 -4.09
N GLU A 64 9.43 11.06 -3.38
CA GLU A 64 10.66 10.38 -3.80
C GLU A 64 10.55 8.87 -3.51
N SER A 65 10.07 8.13 -4.51
CA SER A 65 9.91 6.67 -4.44
C SER A 65 11.05 5.95 -5.17
N PRO A 66 11.51 4.78 -4.71
CA PRO A 66 12.38 3.91 -5.51
C PRO A 66 11.64 3.23 -6.67
N LEU A 67 10.33 3.40 -6.77
CA LEU A 67 9.47 2.78 -7.79
C LEU A 67 9.23 3.74 -8.94
N LEU A 68 9.04 3.19 -10.14
CA LEU A 68 8.70 4.00 -11.32
C LEU A 68 7.22 4.35 -11.29
N LEU A 69 6.90 5.63 -11.45
CA LEU A 69 5.53 6.09 -11.57
C LEU A 69 5.03 5.87 -13.00
N ASP A 70 3.96 5.09 -13.15
CA ASP A 70 3.21 4.97 -14.39
C ASP A 70 1.99 5.89 -14.33
N LEU A 71 2.08 7.01 -15.04
CA LEU A 71 1.03 8.04 -15.08
C LEU A 71 -0.26 7.51 -15.73
N GLN A 72 -0.13 6.72 -16.79
CA GLN A 72 -1.25 6.23 -17.60
C GLN A 72 -2.10 5.21 -16.84
N ASN A 73 -1.45 4.35 -16.06
CA ASN A 73 -2.15 3.34 -15.27
C ASN A 73 -2.38 3.76 -13.80
N ALA A 74 -1.95 4.96 -13.41
CA ALA A 74 -1.92 5.45 -12.03
C ALA A 74 -1.38 4.40 -11.04
N SER A 75 -0.16 3.92 -11.32
CA SER A 75 0.43 2.80 -10.59
C SER A 75 1.93 2.97 -10.34
N TRP A 76 2.47 2.16 -9.42
CA TRP A 76 3.91 2.02 -9.24
C TRP A 76 4.40 0.76 -9.95
N THR A 77 5.40 0.90 -10.81
CA THR A 77 5.89 -0.21 -11.62
C THR A 77 7.31 -0.61 -11.20
N MET A 78 7.50 -1.91 -11.04
CA MET A 78 8.82 -2.52 -10.92
C MET A 78 8.81 -3.95 -11.44
N LYS A 79 9.96 -4.42 -11.95
CA LYS A 79 10.14 -5.79 -12.43
C LYS A 79 9.75 -6.80 -11.37
N GLN A 80 8.80 -7.66 -11.71
CA GLN A 80 8.31 -8.70 -10.82
C GLN A 80 9.30 -9.85 -10.66
N ALA A 81 9.57 -10.20 -9.40
CA ALA A 81 10.38 -11.35 -9.04
C ALA A 81 9.69 -12.65 -9.46
N LYS A 82 10.47 -13.63 -9.93
CA LYS A 82 9.94 -14.93 -10.37
C LYS A 82 9.25 -15.68 -9.22
N GLN A 83 9.82 -15.60 -8.02
CA GLN A 83 9.34 -16.24 -6.81
C GLN A 83 8.89 -15.20 -5.78
N LEU A 84 7.98 -15.61 -4.90
CA LEU A 84 7.49 -14.80 -3.78
C LEU A 84 8.67 -14.49 -2.83
N PRO A 85 8.92 -13.22 -2.46
CA PRO A 85 10.11 -12.82 -1.68
C PRO A 85 9.95 -13.11 -0.17
N ILE A 86 9.79 -14.38 0.20
CA ILE A 86 9.57 -14.84 1.58
C ILE A 86 10.75 -15.62 2.21
N ALA A 87 11.88 -15.70 1.51
CA ALA A 87 13.06 -16.43 2.00
C ALA A 87 13.55 -15.92 3.37
N GLU A 88 13.50 -14.61 3.58
CA GLU A 88 13.88 -13.92 4.82
C GLU A 88 12.63 -13.55 5.65
N GLN A 89 11.58 -14.38 5.65
CA GLN A 89 10.29 -14.08 6.30
C GLN A 89 9.82 -15.25 7.19
N ALA A 90 10.76 -16.02 7.75
CA ALA A 90 10.42 -17.06 8.71
C ALA A 90 9.76 -16.45 9.96
N THR A 91 8.78 -17.14 10.55
CA THR A 91 7.99 -16.62 11.69
C THR A 91 8.86 -16.05 12.81
N ILE A 92 9.91 -16.78 13.20
CA ILE A 92 10.84 -16.35 14.25
C ILE A 92 11.60 -15.06 13.88
N GLU A 93 11.94 -14.87 12.61
CA GLU A 93 12.60 -13.65 12.16
C GLU A 93 11.65 -12.45 12.18
N VAL A 94 10.38 -12.67 11.80
CA VAL A 94 9.34 -11.63 11.82
C VAL A 94 9.04 -11.23 13.26
N GLN A 95 8.82 -12.20 14.16
CA GLN A 95 8.64 -11.97 15.60
C GLN A 95 9.81 -11.18 16.18
N ASN A 96 11.04 -11.64 15.97
CA ASN A 96 12.25 -10.95 16.45
C ASN A 96 12.37 -9.53 15.92
N TRP A 97 11.93 -9.27 14.68
CA TRP A 97 11.95 -7.93 14.11
C TRP A 97 10.98 -7.00 14.85
N TYR A 98 9.73 -7.44 15.08
CA TYR A 98 8.71 -6.63 15.76
C TYR A 98 8.96 -6.49 17.27
N MET A 99 9.61 -7.46 17.90
CA MET A 99 10.11 -7.34 19.28
C MET A 99 11.21 -6.27 19.40
N LYS A 100 12.13 -6.22 18.44
CA LYS A 100 13.21 -5.21 18.41
C LYS A 100 12.75 -3.85 17.92
N ASN A 101 11.67 -3.80 17.16
CA ASN A 101 11.12 -2.58 16.56
C ASN A 101 9.59 -2.56 16.81
N PRO A 102 9.16 -2.20 18.03
CA PRO A 102 7.75 -2.19 18.39
C PRO A 102 6.91 -1.36 17.40
N PRO A 103 5.79 -1.89 16.89
CA PRO A 103 4.89 -1.15 16.01
C PRO A 103 4.40 0.15 16.64
N VAL A 104 4.30 1.20 15.83
CA VAL A 104 3.73 2.49 16.22
C VAL A 104 2.59 2.86 15.29
N LEU A 105 1.69 3.74 15.74
CA LEU A 105 0.59 4.24 14.93
C LEU A 105 1.10 4.86 13.62
N GLY A 106 0.41 4.57 12.51
CA GLY A 106 0.80 5.06 11.19
C GLY A 106 1.90 4.25 10.50
N LEU A 107 2.47 3.23 11.15
CA LEU A 107 3.49 2.39 10.51
C LEU A 107 2.87 1.57 9.38
N ILE A 108 3.48 1.62 8.20
CA ILE A 108 3.10 0.78 7.07
C ILE A 108 3.77 -0.59 7.19
N VAL A 109 2.98 -1.64 7.16
CA VAL A 109 3.44 -3.03 7.29
C VAL A 109 3.03 -3.85 6.07
N PRO A 110 3.93 -4.71 5.55
CA PRO A 110 3.59 -5.66 4.50
C PRO A 110 2.89 -6.89 5.08
N VAL A 111 1.85 -7.33 4.39
CA VAL A 111 1.06 -8.51 4.77
C VAL A 111 0.88 -9.40 3.55
N LEU A 112 1.29 -10.67 3.66
CA LEU A 112 1.02 -11.68 2.65
C LEU A 112 -0.43 -12.16 2.80
N VAL A 113 -1.20 -12.05 1.72
CA VAL A 113 -2.59 -12.51 1.64
C VAL A 113 -2.69 -13.64 0.64
N LYS A 114 -3.33 -14.74 1.04
CA LYS A 114 -3.58 -15.93 0.20
C LYS A 114 -5.06 -15.98 -0.18
N ASN A 115 -5.34 -15.89 -1.48
CA ASN A 115 -6.68 -15.97 -2.04
C ASN A 115 -6.78 -17.22 -2.93
N GLY A 116 -7.23 -18.33 -2.35
CA GLY A 116 -7.27 -19.62 -3.04
C GLY A 116 -5.88 -20.06 -3.48
N ALA A 117 -5.69 -20.25 -4.79
CA ALA A 117 -4.39 -20.64 -5.36
C ALA A 117 -3.40 -19.47 -5.52
N THR A 118 -3.88 -18.22 -5.40
CA THR A 118 -3.06 -17.03 -5.60
C THR A 118 -2.60 -16.42 -4.29
N SER A 119 -1.47 -15.73 -4.33
CA SER A 119 -0.92 -15.00 -3.19
C SER A 119 -0.34 -13.67 -3.66
N ARG A 120 -0.47 -12.65 -2.82
CA ARG A 120 0.16 -11.35 -3.05
C ARG A 120 0.55 -10.72 -1.72
N ILE A 121 1.51 -9.82 -1.77
CA ILE A 121 1.84 -8.97 -0.62
C ILE A 121 1.01 -7.70 -0.77
N ILE A 122 0.35 -7.29 0.29
CA ILE A 122 -0.37 -6.03 0.40
C ILE A 122 0.33 -5.14 1.41
N ILE A 123 0.01 -3.85 1.40
CA ILE A 123 0.40 -2.93 2.46
C ILE A 123 -0.81 -2.54 3.30
N ASP A 124 -0.57 -2.48 4.60
CA ASP A 124 -1.56 -2.07 5.58
C ASP A 124 -0.94 -1.09 6.59
N CYS A 125 -1.76 -0.42 7.37
CA CYS A 125 -1.33 0.63 8.30
C CYS A 125 -1.76 0.27 9.72
N VAL A 126 -0.82 0.42 10.67
CA VAL A 126 -1.08 0.22 12.10
C VAL A 126 -2.00 1.33 12.61
N ASP A 127 -3.16 0.95 13.13
CA ASP A 127 -4.17 1.88 13.64
C ASP A 127 -4.45 1.75 15.14
N ARG A 128 -3.98 0.66 15.78
CA ARG A 128 -3.98 0.48 17.24
C ARG A 128 -2.76 -0.32 17.69
N VAL A 129 -2.28 -0.04 18.90
CA VAL A 129 -1.19 -0.78 19.56
C VAL A 129 -1.66 -1.15 20.96
N ASP A 130 -1.45 -2.40 21.35
CA ASP A 130 -1.74 -2.95 22.67
C ASP A 130 -0.43 -3.55 23.20
N ILE A 131 0.28 -2.73 23.97
CA ILE A 131 1.61 -3.01 24.48
C ILE A 131 1.55 -4.16 25.48
N ASP A 132 0.53 -4.18 26.33
CA ASP A 132 0.37 -5.17 27.41
C ASP A 132 0.25 -6.59 26.85
N ASN A 133 -0.45 -6.74 25.71
CA ASN A 133 -0.64 -8.04 25.05
C ASN A 133 0.32 -8.29 23.88
N SER A 134 1.31 -7.40 23.66
CA SER A 134 2.27 -7.49 22.55
C SER A 134 1.60 -7.72 21.19
N ARG A 135 0.55 -6.92 20.93
CA ARG A 135 -0.23 -6.99 19.69
C ARG A 135 -0.51 -5.61 19.12
N PHE A 136 -0.74 -5.56 17.83
CA PHE A 136 -1.16 -4.34 17.15
C PHE A 136 -2.26 -4.66 16.15
N ARG A 137 -3.07 -3.68 15.83
CA ARG A 137 -4.12 -3.79 14.81
C ARG A 137 -3.71 -3.01 13.58
N THR A 138 -3.92 -3.59 12.42
CA THR A 138 -3.89 -2.86 11.16
C THR A 138 -5.31 -2.60 10.66
N ASN A 139 -5.47 -1.53 9.90
CA ASN A 139 -6.78 -1.03 9.51
C ASN A 139 -7.59 -2.01 8.63
N TYR A 140 -6.93 -2.90 7.88
CA TYR A 140 -7.62 -3.86 7.01
C TYR A 140 -7.48 -5.32 7.48
N CYS A 141 -6.30 -5.75 7.90
CA CYS A 141 -6.00 -7.15 8.25
C CYS A 141 -6.30 -7.52 9.70
N GLY A 142 -6.73 -6.56 10.53
CA GLY A 142 -7.11 -6.83 11.91
C GLY A 142 -5.91 -6.97 12.85
N TRP A 143 -6.05 -7.81 13.87
CA TRP A 143 -5.06 -7.92 14.95
C TRP A 143 -3.91 -8.86 14.59
N PHE A 144 -2.70 -8.45 14.98
CA PHE A 144 -1.50 -9.27 14.95
C PHE A 144 -0.88 -9.40 16.34
N ASN A 145 -0.67 -10.62 16.81
CA ASN A 145 0.14 -10.89 18.01
C ASN A 145 1.54 -11.35 17.59
N TYR A 146 2.56 -10.52 17.80
CA TYR A 146 3.90 -10.80 17.29
C TYR A 146 4.81 -11.57 18.27
N GLN A 147 4.22 -12.13 19.35
CA GLN A 147 4.88 -13.08 20.24
C GLN A 147 4.34 -14.50 20.12
N GLN A 148 3.24 -14.69 19.37
CA GLN A 148 2.63 -15.99 19.15
C GLN A 148 3.06 -16.57 17.80
N ASP A 149 3.08 -17.91 17.70
CA ASP A 149 3.36 -18.60 16.44
C ASP A 149 2.31 -18.31 15.37
N SER A 150 1.03 -18.30 15.77
CA SER A 150 -0.07 -17.80 14.94
C SER A 150 -0.22 -16.31 15.18
N MET A 151 0.42 -15.50 14.34
CA MET A 151 0.39 -14.05 14.51
C MET A 151 -0.97 -13.45 14.17
N ASN A 152 -1.81 -14.12 13.36
CA ASN A 152 -3.17 -13.70 13.02
C ASN A 152 -4.11 -14.91 13.18
N ASP A 153 -5.39 -14.67 13.47
CA ASP A 153 -6.40 -15.72 13.58
C ASP A 153 -6.72 -16.33 12.21
N ASP A 154 -6.63 -15.53 11.15
CA ASP A 154 -6.79 -15.97 9.77
C ASP A 154 -5.44 -16.42 9.18
N LYS A 155 -5.30 -17.72 8.94
CA LYS A 155 -4.09 -18.33 8.36
C LYS A 155 -3.80 -17.91 6.92
N SER A 156 -4.75 -17.29 6.24
CA SER A 156 -4.54 -16.70 4.91
C SER A 156 -3.81 -15.35 4.96
N ILE A 157 -3.72 -14.74 6.14
CA ILE A 157 -3.11 -13.45 6.42
C ILE A 157 -1.82 -13.67 7.22
N ILE A 158 -0.68 -13.32 6.62
CA ILE A 158 0.63 -13.55 7.22
C ILE A 158 1.38 -12.23 7.30
N LEU A 159 1.72 -11.81 8.52
CA LEU A 159 2.54 -10.64 8.76
C LEU A 159 3.96 -10.86 8.25
N LEU A 160 4.51 -9.86 7.56
CA LEU A 160 5.90 -9.88 7.08
C LEU A 160 6.68 -8.75 7.74
N LYS A 161 7.98 -8.93 7.99
CA LYS A 161 8.83 -7.81 8.38
C LYS A 161 9.05 -6.86 7.18
N PRO A 162 8.95 -5.53 7.36
CA PRO A 162 9.25 -4.57 6.33
C PRO A 162 10.68 -4.70 5.78
N ASN A 163 10.79 -4.88 4.47
CA ASN A 163 12.04 -4.73 3.72
C ASN A 163 11.75 -4.20 2.31
N LYS A 164 12.79 -3.73 1.60
CA LYS A 164 12.62 -3.15 0.25
C LYS A 164 11.97 -4.14 -0.72
N LYS A 165 12.40 -5.41 -0.74
CA LYS A 165 11.87 -6.42 -1.67
C LYS A 165 10.36 -6.63 -1.47
N VAL A 166 9.90 -6.81 -0.23
CA VAL A 166 8.47 -7.06 0.06
C VAL A 166 7.61 -5.82 -0.16
N LEU A 167 8.09 -4.63 0.19
CA LEU A 167 7.33 -3.40 -0.01
C LEU A 167 7.26 -3.00 -1.48
N THR A 168 8.35 -3.19 -2.25
CA THR A 168 8.32 -3.01 -3.71
C THR A 168 7.33 -3.97 -4.35
N ALA A 169 7.35 -5.25 -3.97
CA ALA A 169 6.39 -6.23 -4.45
C ALA A 169 4.94 -5.83 -4.17
N ALA A 170 4.68 -5.36 -2.94
CA ALA A 170 3.35 -4.92 -2.53
C ALA A 170 2.90 -3.66 -3.29
N CYS A 171 3.76 -2.65 -3.41
CA CYS A 171 3.44 -1.39 -4.07
C CYS A 171 3.29 -1.53 -5.59
N SER A 172 3.92 -2.54 -6.19
CA SER A 172 3.79 -2.84 -7.62
C SER A 172 2.76 -3.93 -7.93
N GLY A 173 1.94 -4.33 -6.94
CA GLY A 173 0.84 -5.26 -7.15
C GLY A 173 1.26 -6.67 -7.57
N HIS A 174 2.51 -7.07 -7.31
CA HIS A 174 3.02 -8.38 -7.74
C HIS A 174 2.19 -9.53 -7.14
N GLN A 175 1.93 -10.56 -7.95
CA GLN A 175 1.12 -11.72 -7.58
C GLN A 175 1.81 -13.04 -7.99
N TRP A 176 1.60 -14.09 -7.20
CA TRP A 176 2.11 -15.42 -7.48
C TRP A 176 1.01 -16.47 -7.34
N GLN A 177 1.11 -17.53 -8.15
CA GLN A 177 0.35 -18.76 -8.01
C GLN A 177 1.35 -19.92 -7.84
N GLY A 178 1.36 -20.51 -6.65
CA GLY A 178 2.44 -21.41 -6.24
C GLY A 178 3.81 -20.72 -6.35
N ASN A 179 4.73 -21.30 -7.12
CA ASN A 179 6.09 -20.77 -7.33
C ASN A 179 6.25 -19.93 -8.61
N ASN A 180 5.15 -19.61 -9.30
CA ASN A 180 5.17 -18.86 -10.54
C ASN A 180 4.55 -17.48 -10.35
N LYS A 181 5.20 -16.46 -10.92
CA LYS A 181 4.60 -15.13 -11.04
C LYS A 181 3.40 -15.16 -11.99
N THR A 182 2.34 -14.46 -11.63
CA THR A 182 1.17 -14.17 -12.47
C THR A 182 1.13 -12.68 -12.80
N GLN A 183 0.11 -12.24 -13.53
CA GLN A 183 -0.06 -10.81 -13.84
C GLN A 183 -0.22 -10.01 -12.52
N PRO A 184 0.49 -8.87 -12.39
CA PRO A 184 0.27 -7.95 -11.28
C PRO A 184 -1.19 -7.49 -11.20
N ILE A 185 -1.65 -7.23 -9.98
CA ILE A 185 -2.97 -6.65 -9.72
C ILE A 185 -2.84 -5.15 -9.56
N THR A 186 -3.79 -4.41 -10.14
CA THR A 186 -3.95 -2.98 -9.87
C THR A 186 -4.27 -2.73 -8.40
N LEU A 187 -3.48 -1.88 -7.75
CA LEU A 187 -3.71 -1.51 -6.36
C LEU A 187 -5.01 -0.73 -6.17
N SER A 188 -5.70 -0.97 -5.07
CA SER A 188 -6.83 -0.13 -4.67
C SER A 188 -6.38 1.31 -4.38
N LEU A 189 -7.31 2.28 -4.44
CA LEU A 189 -7.01 3.67 -4.06
C LEU A 189 -6.42 3.78 -2.65
N ARG A 190 -6.86 2.92 -1.72
CA ARG A 190 -6.32 2.82 -0.36
C ARG A 190 -4.86 2.38 -0.38
N GLU A 191 -4.54 1.30 -1.09
CA GLU A 191 -3.15 0.82 -1.20
C GLU A 191 -2.24 1.84 -1.88
N LEU A 192 -2.72 2.54 -2.93
CA LEU A 192 -1.96 3.64 -3.53
C LEU A 192 -1.66 4.74 -2.50
N LEU A 193 -2.66 5.18 -1.74
CA LEU A 193 -2.43 6.20 -0.71
C LEU A 193 -1.45 5.74 0.38
N LEU A 194 -1.55 4.48 0.83
CA LEU A 194 -0.63 3.91 1.81
C LEU A 194 0.79 3.77 1.25
N SER A 195 0.94 3.50 -0.05
CA SER A 195 2.26 3.40 -0.69
C SER A 195 3.02 4.73 -0.63
N CYS A 196 2.30 5.85 -0.61
CA CYS A 196 2.87 7.18 -0.42
C CYS A 196 3.28 7.51 1.01
N GLN A 197 2.89 6.68 1.98
CA GLN A 197 3.19 6.87 3.40
C GLN A 197 4.35 5.99 3.88
N ILE A 198 4.98 5.24 2.96
CA ILE A 198 6.14 4.42 3.28
C ILE A 198 7.37 5.31 3.46
N ASN A 199 7.98 5.25 4.63
CA ASN A 199 9.28 5.86 4.88
C ASN A 199 10.39 5.00 4.26
N TRP A 200 10.63 5.14 2.96
CA TRP A 200 11.63 4.35 2.23
C TRP A 200 13.07 4.50 2.76
N ARG A 201 13.35 5.58 3.52
CA ARG A 201 14.64 5.82 4.21
C ARG A 201 14.72 5.07 5.54
N ASN A 202 13.60 4.88 6.24
CA ASN A 202 13.52 4.13 7.49
C ASN A 202 12.21 3.32 7.59
N LEU A 203 12.26 2.05 7.18
CA LEU A 203 11.10 1.15 7.17
C LEU A 203 10.57 0.75 8.56
N ARG A 204 11.19 1.22 9.65
CA ARG A 204 10.78 0.95 11.03
C ARG A 204 9.90 2.05 11.62
N ALA A 205 9.76 3.17 10.91
CA ALA A 205 9.04 4.34 11.38
C ALA A 205 8.09 4.86 10.30
N PRO A 206 6.97 5.51 10.69
CA PRO A 206 6.17 6.31 9.78
C PRO A 206 6.99 7.46 9.16
N ILE A 207 6.47 8.08 8.10
CA ILE A 207 6.98 9.37 7.64
C ILE A 207 6.70 10.42 8.74
N PRO A 208 7.70 11.24 9.14
CA PRO A 208 7.47 12.31 10.11
C PRO A 208 6.40 13.29 9.62
N LEU A 209 5.51 13.73 10.51
CA LEU A 209 4.41 14.66 10.20
C LEU A 209 4.87 15.97 9.54
N ASN A 210 6.12 16.37 9.78
CA ASN A 210 6.73 17.59 9.26
C ASN A 210 7.17 17.48 7.78
N VAL A 211 7.11 16.28 7.21
CA VAL A 211 7.53 15.97 5.82
C VAL A 211 6.34 15.54 4.96
N SER A 212 5.21 15.17 5.58
CA SER A 212 3.97 14.88 4.86
C SER A 212 3.37 16.18 4.32
N VAL A 213 3.49 16.37 3.01
CA VAL A 213 2.77 17.40 2.27
C VAL A 213 1.28 17.06 2.37
N PHE A 214 0.52 17.85 3.14
CA PHE A 214 -0.94 17.78 3.23
C PHE A 214 -1.58 18.65 2.15
#